data_AF-A0A914D5X6-F1
#
_entry.id   AF-A0A914D5X6-F1
#
_cell.length_a   1.000
_cell.length_b   1.000
_cell.length_c   1.000
_cell.angle_alpha   90.00
_cell.angle_beta   90.00
_cell.angle_gamma   90.00
#
_symmetry.space_group_name_H-M   'P 1'
#
loop_
_entity.id
_entity.type
_entity.pdbx_description
1 polymer ?
#
loop_
_entity_poly.entity_id
_entity_poly.type
_entity_poly.pdbx_seq_one_letter_code
_entity_poly.pdbx_strand_id
1 'polypeptide(L)'
;MTNPFGENDRSNKPCNGFDNVKSYSSNGTIEDDVDYYEKEIERYMQESLGSTQRSKQHLESSEQLGIKTAQDLLAQREQLERTEKNLDDIHRTTQMTQRSLNSLKSVFGGFIKNKFSRAPRDPPAETNIPISQSDNKLNKTLNSISENPALNHSSSNSGPTLSEKSRNAIKGTRWEAMDNEIIENLDAMSSQLTGLKNLGVALGSEVEDQNSMLDRILMKADRNGTEIDDQNHQIKKLL
;
A
#
# COMPACT_ATOMS: atom_id res chain seq x y z
N MET A 1 -33.31 -2.13 24.41
CA MET A 1 -33.54 -3.45 23.80
C MET A 1 -35.04 -3.70 23.78
N THR A 2 -35.66 -3.70 22.60
CA THR A 2 -37.05 -4.12 22.39
C THR A 2 -37.11 -4.92 21.10
N ASN A 3 -37.65 -6.14 21.20
CA ASN A 3 -37.72 -7.16 20.18
C ASN A 3 -38.76 -6.77 19.10
N PRO A 4 -38.41 -6.69 17.80
CA PRO A 4 -39.33 -6.26 16.73
C PRO A 4 -40.10 -7.41 16.06
N PHE A 5 -39.99 -8.65 16.55
CA PHE A 5 -40.77 -9.80 16.06
C PHE A 5 -41.91 -10.13 17.04
N GLY A 6 -43.06 -9.50 16.83
CA GLY A 6 -44.31 -9.82 17.54
C GLY A 6 -45.49 -9.68 16.58
N GLU A 7 -46.05 -10.83 16.21
CA GLU A 7 -47.16 -11.05 15.30
C GLU A 7 -48.37 -10.13 15.57
N ASN A 8 -48.97 -9.60 14.50
CA ASN A 8 -50.37 -9.20 14.52
C ASN A 8 -51.07 -9.80 13.30
N ASP A 9 -51.64 -10.96 13.58
CA ASP A 9 -52.45 -11.80 12.73
C ASP A 9 -53.84 -11.14 12.55
N ARG A 10 -54.11 -10.55 11.37
CA ARG A 10 -55.47 -10.17 10.97
C ARG A 10 -55.74 -10.31 9.47
N SER A 11 -56.57 -11.32 9.19
CA SER A 11 -57.60 -11.39 8.16
C SER A 11 -57.18 -11.59 6.70
N ASN A 12 -57.17 -12.88 6.34
CA ASN A 12 -57.39 -13.41 5.01
C ASN A 12 -58.74 -12.92 4.43
N LYS A 13 -58.72 -12.18 3.32
CA LYS A 13 -59.90 -11.91 2.46
C LYS A 13 -59.53 -12.23 1.01
N PRO A 14 -60.31 -13.06 0.29
CA PRO A 14 -60.07 -13.33 -1.12
C PRO A 14 -60.74 -12.26 -1.97
N CYS A 15 -59.94 -11.42 -2.64
CA CYS A 15 -60.42 -10.50 -3.66
C CYS A 15 -60.47 -11.24 -5.00
N ASN A 16 -61.58 -11.93 -5.28
CA ASN A 16 -61.95 -12.28 -6.66
C ASN A 16 -62.33 -10.98 -7.38
N GLY A 17 -61.42 -10.44 -8.18
CA GLY A 17 -61.67 -9.34 -9.09
C GLY A 17 -60.96 -9.64 -10.40
N PHE A 18 -61.73 -10.01 -11.42
CA PHE A 18 -61.29 -9.98 -12.81
C PHE A 18 -61.03 -8.52 -13.18
N ASP A 19 -59.87 -8.00 -12.83
CA ASP A 19 -59.40 -6.74 -13.37
C ASP A 19 -58.96 -6.99 -14.81
N ASN A 20 -59.78 -6.47 -15.72
CA ASN A 20 -59.43 -6.30 -17.12
C ASN A 20 -57.96 -5.86 -17.22
N VAL A 21 -57.14 -6.70 -17.84
CA VAL A 21 -55.82 -6.31 -18.32
C VAL A 21 -56.07 -5.12 -19.24
N LYS A 22 -55.77 -3.91 -18.76
CA LYS A 22 -55.69 -2.71 -19.58
C LYS A 22 -54.57 -2.96 -20.58
N SER A 23 -54.93 -3.46 -21.75
CA SER A 23 -54.05 -3.47 -22.90
C SER A 23 -53.75 -2.00 -23.22
N TYR A 24 -52.54 -1.55 -22.93
CA TYR A 24 -52.04 -0.28 -23.41
C TYR A 24 -51.93 -0.41 -24.93
N SER A 25 -53.00 -0.05 -25.63
CA SER A 25 -52.95 0.24 -27.06
C SER A 25 -52.17 1.55 -27.18
N SER A 26 -50.85 1.45 -27.25
CA SER A 26 -49.97 2.57 -27.58
C SER A 26 -50.25 2.95 -29.02
N ASN A 27 -50.78 4.16 -29.24
CA ASN A 27 -50.90 4.79 -30.55
C ASN A 27 -49.57 5.48 -30.92
N GLY A 28 -48.45 4.77 -30.79
CA GLY A 28 -47.15 5.17 -31.33
C GLY A 28 -46.88 4.36 -32.61
N THR A 29 -46.31 4.98 -33.65
CA THR A 29 -45.79 4.19 -34.76
C THR A 29 -44.58 3.40 -34.28
N ILE A 30 -44.34 2.22 -34.85
CA ILE A 30 -43.18 1.38 -34.50
C ILE A 30 -41.86 2.17 -34.65
N GLU A 31 -41.81 3.13 -35.59
CA GLU A 31 -40.67 4.02 -35.76
C GLU A 31 -40.40 4.90 -34.55
N ASP A 32 -41.42 5.45 -33.88
CA ASP A 32 -41.25 6.31 -32.69
C ASP A 32 -40.64 5.52 -31.52
N ASP A 33 -41.04 4.26 -31.34
CA ASP A 33 -40.49 3.37 -30.32
C ASP A 33 -39.02 3.01 -30.61
N VAL A 34 -38.68 2.73 -31.88
CA VAL A 34 -37.30 2.44 -32.29
C VAL A 34 -36.38 3.64 -32.04
N ASP A 35 -36.80 4.84 -32.45
CA ASP A 35 -36.04 6.07 -32.23
C ASP A 35 -35.83 6.38 -30.74
N TYR A 36 -36.83 6.07 -29.90
CA TYR A 36 -36.74 6.20 -28.45
C TYR A 36 -35.67 5.28 -27.87
N TYR A 37 -35.69 3.99 -28.22
CA TYR A 37 -34.69 3.03 -27.75
C TYR A 37 -33.29 3.33 -28.28
N GLU A 38 -33.18 3.83 -29.52
CA GLU A 38 -31.92 4.24 -30.12
C GLU A 38 -31.21 5.31 -29.26
N LYS A 39 -31.96 6.36 -28.91
CA LYS A 39 -31.47 7.47 -28.07
C LYS A 39 -31.10 6.98 -26.68
N GLU A 40 -31.89 6.09 -26.10
CA GLU A 40 -31.65 5.60 -24.75
C GLU A 40 -30.38 4.72 -24.70
N ILE A 41 -30.15 3.85 -25.69
CA ILE A 41 -28.91 3.07 -25.81
C ILE A 41 -27.69 4.01 -25.92
N GLU A 42 -27.77 5.02 -26.79
CA GLU A 42 -26.70 5.98 -26.98
C GLU A 42 -26.39 6.75 -25.69
N ARG A 43 -27.42 7.18 -24.96
CA ARG A 43 -27.27 7.85 -23.66
C ARG A 43 -26.50 6.98 -22.67
N TYR A 44 -26.87 5.70 -22.52
CA TYR A 44 -26.19 4.79 -21.60
C TYR A 44 -24.74 4.52 -22.00
N MET A 45 -24.45 4.45 -23.29
CA MET A 45 -23.09 4.20 -23.77
C MET A 45 -22.19 5.41 -23.58
N GLN A 46 -22.69 6.62 -23.85
CA GLN A 46 -21.96 7.86 -23.57
C GLN A 46 -21.71 8.02 -22.06
N GLU A 47 -22.72 7.73 -21.23
CA GLU A 47 -22.58 7.76 -19.77
C GLU A 47 -21.53 6.74 -19.29
N SER A 48 -21.55 5.52 -19.85
CA SER A 48 -20.59 4.47 -19.53
C SER A 48 -19.17 4.86 -19.94
N LEU A 49 -18.99 5.41 -21.14
CA LEU A 49 -17.70 5.88 -21.63
C LEU A 49 -17.14 7.01 -20.75
N GLY A 50 -17.97 8.01 -20.44
CA GLY A 50 -17.59 9.10 -19.53
C GLY A 50 -17.28 8.61 -18.11
N SER A 51 -17.93 7.53 -17.67
CA SER A 51 -17.60 6.87 -16.41
C SER A 51 -16.24 6.18 -16.46
N THR A 52 -15.97 5.35 -17.48
CA THR A 52 -14.69 4.65 -17.62
C THR A 52 -13.52 5.61 -17.79
N GLN A 53 -13.71 6.71 -18.52
CA GLN A 53 -12.68 7.74 -18.68
C GLN A 53 -12.33 8.43 -17.35
N ARG A 54 -13.33 8.80 -16.55
CA ARG A 54 -13.11 9.36 -15.21
C ARG A 54 -12.43 8.37 -14.29
N SER A 55 -12.87 7.10 -14.30
CA SER A 55 -12.25 6.05 -13.49
C SER A 55 -10.78 5.85 -13.85
N LYS A 56 -10.44 5.79 -15.14
CA LYS A 56 -9.06 5.72 -15.62
C LYS A 56 -8.21 6.89 -15.10
N GLN A 57 -8.70 8.13 -15.21
CA GLN A 57 -8.01 9.31 -14.69
C GLN A 57 -7.77 9.23 -13.16
N HIS A 58 -8.76 8.73 -12.40
CA HIS A 58 -8.61 8.52 -10.96
C HIS A 58 -7.56 7.45 -10.63
N LEU A 59 -7.47 6.38 -11.43
CA LEU A 59 -6.45 5.35 -11.26
C LEU A 59 -5.05 5.88 -11.55
N GLU A 60 -4.88 6.62 -12.64
CA GLU A 60 -3.60 7.29 -12.96
C GLU A 60 -3.14 8.23 -11.84
N SER A 61 -4.09 9.01 -11.29
CA SER A 61 -3.81 9.90 -10.15
C SER A 61 -3.41 9.12 -8.90
N SER A 62 -4.08 7.99 -8.65
CA SER A 62 -3.77 7.11 -7.50
C SER A 62 -2.41 6.45 -7.65
N GLU A 63 -2.04 6.06 -8.86
CA GLU A 63 -0.74 5.46 -9.17
C GLU A 63 0.40 6.44 -8.94
N GLN A 64 0.28 7.67 -9.45
CA GLN A 64 1.26 8.73 -9.21
C GLN A 64 1.42 9.03 -7.71
N LEU A 65 0.31 9.11 -6.97
CA LEU A 65 0.34 9.29 -5.53
C LEU A 65 1.07 8.13 -4.85
N GLY A 66 0.74 6.89 -5.21
CA GLY A 66 1.40 5.70 -4.66
C GLY A 66 2.90 5.65 -4.96
N ILE A 67 3.31 6.02 -6.16
CA ILE A 67 4.73 6.11 -6.56
C ILE A 67 5.46 7.13 -5.68
N LYS A 68 4.86 8.31 -5.48
CA LYS A 68 5.44 9.33 -4.59
C LYS A 68 5.55 8.81 -3.16
N THR A 69 4.51 8.18 -2.64
CA THR A 69 4.54 7.57 -1.31
C THR A 69 5.62 6.50 -1.19
N ALA A 70 5.83 5.69 -2.23
CA ALA A 70 6.91 4.69 -2.25
C ALA A 70 8.29 5.36 -2.16
N GLN A 71 8.51 6.44 -2.91
CA GLN A 71 9.76 7.20 -2.85
C GLN A 71 9.99 7.81 -1.46
N ASP A 72 8.94 8.37 -0.86
CA ASP A 72 9.01 8.94 0.50
C ASP A 72 9.35 7.86 1.54
N LEU A 73 8.79 6.64 1.43
CA LEU A 73 9.12 5.53 2.32
C LEU A 73 10.57 5.07 2.14
N LEU A 74 11.07 4.97 0.91
CA LEU A 74 12.47 4.62 0.65
C LEU A 74 13.44 5.65 1.26
N ALA A 75 13.14 6.94 1.11
CA ALA A 75 13.94 8.01 1.71
C ALA A 75 13.88 7.98 3.25
N GLN A 76 12.72 7.69 3.84
CA GLN A 76 12.58 7.51 5.29
C GLN A 76 13.41 6.32 5.78
N ARG A 77 13.42 5.21 5.04
CA ARG A 77 14.22 4.05 5.41
C ARG A 77 15.70 4.38 5.49
N GLU A 78 16.26 5.06 4.50
CA GLU A 78 17.67 5.47 4.49
C GLU A 78 18.04 6.28 5.76
N GLN A 79 17.11 7.13 6.22
CA GLN A 79 17.30 7.88 7.47
C GLN A 79 17.28 6.98 8.71
N LEU A 80 16.39 6.00 8.77
CA LEU A 80 16.33 5.03 9.85
C LEU A 80 17.60 4.16 9.90
N GLU A 81 18.11 3.70 8.74
CA GLU A 81 19.36 2.93 8.67
C GLU A 81 20.57 3.73 9.15
N ARG A 82 20.66 5.01 8.74
CA ARG A 82 21.70 5.92 9.25
C ARG A 82 21.58 6.11 10.76
N THR A 83 20.36 6.22 11.27
CA THR A 83 20.10 6.40 12.70
C THR A 83 20.51 5.15 13.49
N GLU A 84 20.13 3.96 13.01
CA GLU A 84 20.50 2.69 13.61
C GLU A 84 22.03 2.51 13.64
N LYS A 85 22.71 2.82 12.54
CA LYS A 85 24.18 2.79 12.47
C LYS A 85 24.83 3.76 13.45
N ASN A 86 24.35 4.99 13.52
CA ASN A 86 24.88 5.98 14.47
C ASN A 86 24.73 5.51 15.92
N LEU A 87 23.62 4.85 16.25
CA LEU A 87 23.43 4.26 17.58
C LEU A 87 24.40 3.10 17.85
N ASP A 88 24.71 2.27 16.85
CA ASP A 88 25.73 1.23 17.01
C ASP A 88 27.13 1.82 17.21
N ASP A 89 27.47 2.89 16.49
CA ASP A 89 28.74 3.61 16.65
C ASP A 89 28.85 4.28 18.02
N ILE A 90 27.76 4.88 18.51
CA ILE A 90 27.67 5.41 19.87
C ILE A 90 27.92 4.28 20.87
N HIS A 91 27.22 3.15 20.76
CA HIS A 91 27.40 2.03 21.68
C HIS A 91 28.86 1.56 21.75
N ARG A 92 29.52 1.41 20.59
CA ARG A 92 30.93 1.05 20.50
C ARG A 92 31.83 2.09 21.18
N THR A 93 31.55 3.37 20.97
CA THR A 93 32.29 4.49 21.58
C THR A 93 32.11 4.48 23.09
N THR A 94 30.89 4.31 23.58
CA THR A 94 30.55 4.21 25.00
C THR A 94 31.29 3.05 25.66
N GLN A 95 31.37 1.87 25.02
CA GLN A 95 32.19 0.77 25.53
C GLN A 95 33.69 1.13 25.64
N MET A 96 34.25 1.83 24.65
CA MET A 96 35.64 2.30 24.70
C MET A 96 35.84 3.33 25.82
N THR A 97 34.91 4.27 25.99
CA THR A 97 34.91 5.25 27.07
C THR A 97 34.88 4.57 28.43
N GLN A 98 34.03 3.55 28.64
CA GLN A 98 33.98 2.84 29.92
C GLN A 98 35.33 2.17 30.26
N ARG A 99 36.01 1.56 29.28
CA ARG A 99 37.35 0.97 29.48
C ARG A 99 38.36 2.04 29.91
N SER A 100 38.31 3.22 29.29
CA SER A 100 39.16 4.35 29.65
C SER A 100 38.83 4.92 31.05
N LEU A 101 37.56 5.00 31.43
CA LEU A 101 37.18 5.43 32.78
C LEU A 101 37.64 4.44 33.85
N ASN A 102 37.54 3.14 33.57
CA ASN A 102 38.03 2.09 34.46
C ASN A 102 39.56 2.16 34.64
N SER A 103 40.31 2.47 33.58
CA SER A 103 41.77 2.64 33.69
C SER A 103 42.14 3.90 34.48
N LEU A 104 41.41 5.02 34.33
CA LEU A 104 41.65 6.26 35.08
C LEU A 104 41.37 6.11 36.58
N LYS A 105 40.28 5.44 36.97
CA LYS A 105 40.01 5.10 38.39
C LYS A 105 41.18 4.34 39.02
N SER A 106 41.85 3.47 38.26
CA SER A 106 42.95 2.65 38.75
C SER A 106 44.24 3.43 39.04
N VAL A 107 44.41 4.64 38.51
CA VAL A 107 45.64 5.45 38.70
C VAL A 107 45.60 6.28 39.99
N PHE A 108 44.41 6.69 40.44
CA PHE A 108 44.25 7.53 41.64
C PHE A 108 44.17 6.75 42.96
N GLY A 109 44.06 5.41 42.91
CA GLY A 109 43.86 4.56 44.08
C GLY A 109 45.03 3.66 44.49
N GLY A 110 46.17 3.66 43.78
CA GLY A 110 47.25 2.70 44.09
C GLY A 110 48.59 3.04 43.46
N PHE A 111 49.50 3.56 44.28
CA PHE A 111 50.93 3.50 43.99
C PHE A 111 51.38 2.01 43.97
N ILE A 112 52.09 1.63 42.89
CA ILE A 112 53.01 0.47 42.74
C ILE A 112 52.46 -0.85 42.13
N LYS A 113 53.16 -1.27 41.05
CA LYS A 113 53.31 -2.63 40.47
C LYS A 113 52.11 -3.31 39.79
N ASN A 114 51.93 -3.02 38.50
CA ASN A 114 51.73 -4.10 37.52
C ASN A 114 52.25 -3.67 36.13
N LYS A 115 53.58 -3.79 35.92
CA LYS A 115 54.13 -3.83 34.57
C LYS A 115 53.88 -5.25 34.05
N PHE A 116 53.36 -5.37 32.83
CA PHE A 116 53.04 -6.62 32.11
C PHE A 116 51.70 -7.30 32.47
N SER A 117 50.66 -7.00 31.70
CA SER A 117 49.86 -8.07 31.07
C SER A 117 48.97 -7.53 29.95
N ARG A 118 49.40 -7.86 28.72
CA ARG A 118 48.58 -8.23 27.55
C ARG A 118 47.41 -7.31 27.17
N ALA A 119 47.60 -6.58 26.06
CA ALA A 119 46.51 -5.92 25.33
C ALA A 119 45.38 -6.93 25.01
N PRO A 120 44.11 -6.66 25.39
CA PRO A 120 43.00 -7.50 24.99
C PRO A 120 42.78 -7.36 23.50
N ARG A 121 42.65 -8.50 22.80
CA ARG A 121 42.20 -8.57 21.41
C ARG A 121 40.80 -7.98 21.32
N ASP A 122 40.58 -7.13 20.31
CA ASP A 122 39.25 -6.71 19.90
C ASP A 122 38.38 -7.95 19.63
N PRO A 123 37.18 -8.07 20.22
CA PRO A 123 36.23 -9.07 19.78
C PRO A 123 35.86 -8.79 18.31
N PRO A 124 35.76 -9.83 17.46
CA PRO A 124 35.40 -9.65 16.07
C PRO A 124 34.01 -9.00 15.98
N ALA A 125 33.90 -7.98 15.13
CA ALA A 125 32.65 -7.33 14.79
C ALA A 125 31.77 -8.33 14.01
N GLU A 126 31.01 -9.15 14.72
CA GLU A 126 29.91 -9.92 14.14
C GLU A 126 28.59 -9.25 14.51
N THR A 127 28.40 -8.02 14.04
CA THR A 127 27.06 -7.51 13.83
C THR A 127 26.65 -7.99 12.44
N ASN A 128 26.10 -9.20 12.37
CA ASN A 128 25.25 -9.60 11.25
C ASN A 128 24.01 -8.71 11.30
N ILE A 129 24.15 -7.48 10.81
CA ILE A 129 23.00 -6.62 10.52
C ILE A 129 22.35 -7.28 9.30
N PRO A 130 21.14 -7.85 9.41
CA PRO A 130 20.46 -8.33 8.23
C PRO A 130 20.24 -7.12 7.33
N ILE A 131 20.99 -7.06 6.22
CA ILE A 131 20.78 -6.06 5.19
C ILE A 131 19.32 -6.16 4.77
N SER A 132 18.65 -5.00 4.85
CA SER A 132 17.26 -4.73 4.50
C SER A 132 16.74 -5.49 3.28
N GLN A 133 16.30 -6.76 3.36
CA GLN A 133 15.81 -7.48 2.17
C GLN A 133 14.59 -6.81 1.51
N SER A 134 13.92 -5.90 2.23
CA SER A 134 12.73 -5.16 1.81
C SER A 134 12.99 -4.00 0.85
N ASP A 135 14.22 -3.46 0.79
CA ASP A 135 14.60 -2.45 -0.22
C ASP A 135 14.37 -2.97 -1.63
N ASN A 136 14.65 -4.26 -1.82
CA ASN A 136 14.53 -4.91 -3.11
C ASN A 136 13.07 -5.07 -3.55
N LYS A 137 12.11 -5.17 -2.63
CA LYS A 137 10.70 -5.42 -3.00
C LYS A 137 10.04 -4.15 -3.51
N LEU A 138 10.10 -3.06 -2.74
CA LEU A 138 9.46 -1.80 -3.11
C LEU A 138 10.10 -1.18 -4.35
N ASN A 139 11.44 -1.16 -4.43
CA ASN A 139 12.14 -0.71 -5.63
C ASN A 139 11.82 -1.57 -6.85
N LYS A 140 11.73 -2.90 -6.70
CA LYS A 140 11.36 -3.80 -7.80
C LYS A 140 9.93 -3.54 -8.28
N THR A 141 8.99 -3.29 -7.37
CA THR A 141 7.62 -2.93 -7.78
C THR A 141 7.57 -1.59 -8.50
N LEU A 142 8.31 -0.58 -8.03
CA LEU A 142 8.38 0.73 -8.68
C LEU A 142 8.97 0.62 -10.09
N ASN A 143 10.06 -0.13 -10.25
CA ASN A 143 10.67 -0.39 -11.57
C ASN A 143 9.71 -1.16 -12.47
N SER A 144 8.97 -2.14 -11.95
CA SER A 144 8.01 -2.91 -12.75
C SER A 144 6.85 -2.05 -13.27
N ILE A 145 6.39 -1.09 -12.46
CA ILE A 145 5.34 -0.13 -12.84
C ILE A 145 5.87 0.86 -13.88
N SER A 146 7.10 1.33 -13.71
CA SER A 146 7.71 2.32 -14.61
C SER A 146 8.17 1.73 -15.95
N GLU A 147 8.66 0.49 -15.99
CA GLU A 147 9.31 -0.06 -17.19
C GLU A 147 8.35 -0.89 -18.06
N ASN A 148 7.32 -1.54 -17.50
CA ASN A 148 6.49 -2.47 -18.27
C ASN A 148 5.02 -2.57 -17.78
N PRO A 149 4.14 -1.62 -18.13
CA PRO A 149 2.70 -1.77 -17.88
C PRO A 149 2.08 -2.97 -18.61
N ALA A 150 2.74 -3.50 -19.65
CA ALA A 150 2.28 -4.64 -20.46
C ALA A 150 2.60 -6.03 -19.85
N LEU A 151 3.49 -6.14 -18.86
CA LEU A 151 3.83 -7.45 -18.26
C LEU A 151 2.96 -7.81 -17.04
N ASN A 152 2.19 -6.85 -16.52
CA ASN A 152 1.16 -7.10 -15.51
C ASN A 152 -0.19 -7.52 -16.13
N HIS A 153 -0.22 -7.82 -17.43
CA HIS A 153 -1.31 -8.56 -18.05
C HIS A 153 -1.28 -10.03 -17.57
N SER A 154 -1.59 -10.26 -16.30
CA SER A 154 -2.37 -11.47 -15.99
C SER A 154 -3.61 -11.33 -16.83
N SER A 155 -3.86 -12.29 -17.72
CA SER A 155 -4.96 -12.32 -18.70
C SER A 155 -6.25 -11.87 -18.03
N SER A 156 -6.52 -10.56 -18.02
CA SER A 156 -7.70 -10.06 -17.35
C SER A 156 -8.79 -10.29 -18.36
N ASN A 157 -9.55 -11.36 -18.13
CA ASN A 157 -10.83 -11.54 -18.79
C ASN A 157 -11.75 -10.43 -18.29
N SER A 158 -11.56 -9.19 -18.77
CA SER A 158 -12.63 -8.23 -18.83
C SER A 158 -13.66 -8.90 -19.73
N GLY A 159 -14.63 -9.54 -19.07
CA GLY A 159 -15.70 -10.22 -19.76
C GLY A 159 -16.39 -9.23 -20.69
N PRO A 160 -17.02 -9.72 -21.75
CA PRO A 160 -17.66 -8.84 -22.69
C PRO A 160 -18.73 -7.98 -21.99
N THR A 161 -18.64 -6.66 -22.19
CA THR A 161 -19.58 -5.63 -21.71
C THR A 161 -21.01 -5.94 -22.14
N LEU A 162 -21.15 -6.46 -23.36
CA LEU A 162 -22.41 -6.79 -24.00
C LEU A 162 -22.48 -8.28 -24.37
N SER A 163 -23.71 -8.82 -24.40
CA SER A 163 -23.95 -10.18 -24.89
C SER A 163 -23.53 -10.33 -26.36
N GLU A 164 -23.19 -11.55 -26.80
CA GLU A 164 -22.83 -11.80 -28.20
C GLU A 164 -23.92 -11.37 -29.19
N LYS A 165 -25.20 -11.57 -28.84
CA LYS A 165 -26.33 -11.11 -29.63
C LYS A 165 -26.36 -9.58 -29.76
N SER A 166 -26.11 -8.88 -28.65
CA SER A 166 -26.06 -7.42 -28.60
C SER A 166 -24.90 -6.88 -29.44
N ARG A 167 -23.71 -7.51 -29.36
CA ARG A 167 -22.55 -7.11 -30.17
C ARG A 167 -22.76 -7.30 -31.66
N ASN A 168 -23.38 -8.42 -32.05
CA ASN A 168 -23.75 -8.63 -33.45
C ASN A 168 -24.77 -7.59 -33.95
N ALA A 169 -25.67 -7.11 -33.07
CA ALA A 169 -26.66 -6.09 -33.42
C ALA A 169 -26.06 -4.69 -33.58
N ILE A 170 -24.99 -4.35 -32.85
CA ILE A 170 -24.30 -3.05 -32.96
C ILE A 170 -23.15 -3.05 -33.96
N LYS A 171 -22.79 -4.20 -34.53
CA LYS A 171 -21.67 -4.34 -35.46
C LYS A 171 -21.83 -3.43 -36.68
N GLY A 172 -20.79 -2.69 -37.02
CA GLY A 172 -20.75 -1.71 -38.10
C GLY A 172 -21.45 -0.38 -37.78
N THR A 173 -21.94 -0.19 -36.55
CA THR A 173 -22.60 1.05 -36.12
C THR A 173 -21.67 1.88 -35.22
N ARG A 174 -22.06 3.14 -34.96
CA ARG A 174 -21.35 4.01 -33.99
C ARG A 174 -21.25 3.40 -32.59
N TRP A 175 -22.18 2.51 -32.24
CA TRP A 175 -22.20 1.83 -30.95
C TRP A 175 -21.08 0.79 -30.82
N GLU A 176 -20.68 0.10 -31.89
CA GLU A 176 -19.53 -0.81 -31.83
C GLU A 176 -18.25 -0.05 -31.46
N ALA A 177 -18.05 1.16 -32.00
CA ALA A 177 -16.89 1.99 -31.67
C ALA A 177 -16.89 2.39 -30.18
N MET A 178 -18.04 2.83 -29.65
CA MET A 178 -18.18 3.19 -28.23
C MET A 178 -17.99 1.97 -27.30
N ASP A 179 -18.55 0.80 -27.65
CA ASP A 179 -18.38 -0.43 -26.87
C ASP A 179 -16.93 -0.89 -26.83
N ASN A 180 -16.23 -0.82 -27.98
CA ASN A 180 -14.80 -1.15 -28.05
C ASN A 180 -13.95 -0.20 -27.19
N GLU A 181 -14.24 1.11 -27.19
CA GLU A 181 -13.53 2.09 -26.34
C GLU A 181 -13.79 1.84 -24.85
N ILE A 182 -15.02 1.47 -24.48
CA ILE A 182 -15.34 1.07 -23.11
C ILE A 182 -14.52 -0.17 -22.71
N ILE A 183 -14.44 -1.19 -23.57
CA ILE A 183 -13.65 -2.41 -23.31
C ILE A 183 -12.16 -2.06 -23.15
N GLU A 184 -11.60 -1.25 -24.04
CA GLU A 184 -10.20 -0.82 -23.96
C GLU A 184 -9.91 -0.06 -22.65
N ASN A 185 -10.81 0.84 -22.25
CA ASN A 185 -10.69 1.55 -20.98
C ASN A 185 -10.76 0.58 -19.78
N LEU A 186 -11.68 -0.40 -19.79
CA LEU A 186 -11.80 -1.39 -18.72
C LEU A 186 -10.55 -2.28 -18.61
N ASP A 187 -9.95 -2.67 -19.73
CA ASP A 187 -8.69 -3.43 -19.75
C ASP A 187 -7.53 -2.60 -19.19
N ALA A 188 -7.42 -1.33 -19.59
CA ALA A 188 -6.42 -0.42 -19.04
C ALA A 188 -6.60 -0.24 -17.52
N MET A 189 -7.84 -0.02 -17.07
CA MET A 189 -8.18 0.09 -15.65
C MET A 189 -7.84 -1.18 -14.87
N SER A 190 -8.11 -2.37 -15.42
CA SER A 190 -7.78 -3.66 -14.83
C SER A 190 -6.26 -3.83 -14.62
N SER A 191 -5.46 -3.45 -15.62
CA SER A 191 -4.00 -3.45 -15.51
C SER A 191 -3.51 -2.47 -14.43
N GLN A 192 -4.01 -1.23 -14.45
CA GLN A 192 -3.69 -0.21 -13.44
C GLN A 192 -4.05 -0.66 -12.02
N LEU A 193 -5.23 -1.27 -11.82
CA LEU A 193 -5.65 -1.82 -10.54
C LEU A 193 -4.71 -2.94 -10.06
N THR A 194 -4.22 -3.79 -10.96
CA THR A 194 -3.24 -4.83 -10.64
C THR A 194 -1.91 -4.20 -10.21
N GLY A 195 -1.45 -3.17 -10.93
CA GLY A 195 -0.27 -2.39 -10.56
C GLY A 195 -0.41 -1.75 -9.17
N LEU A 196 -1.53 -1.06 -8.92
CA LEU A 196 -1.87 -0.45 -7.63
C LEU A 196 -1.95 -1.48 -6.50
N LYS A 197 -2.50 -2.67 -6.75
CA LYS A 197 -2.50 -3.76 -5.78
C LYS A 197 -1.08 -4.18 -5.41
N ASN A 198 -0.23 -4.42 -6.40
CA ASN A 198 1.16 -4.81 -6.17
C ASN A 198 1.92 -3.73 -5.41
N LEU A 199 1.71 -2.46 -5.78
CA LEU A 199 2.26 -1.30 -5.08
C LEU A 199 1.79 -1.24 -3.63
N GLY A 200 0.48 -1.35 -3.39
CA GLY A 200 -0.10 -1.33 -2.04
C GLY A 200 0.45 -2.44 -1.14
N VAL A 201 0.63 -3.65 -1.67
CA VAL A 201 1.26 -4.76 -0.93
C VAL A 201 2.73 -4.44 -0.61
N ALA A 202 3.49 -3.88 -1.55
CA ALA A 202 4.89 -3.51 -1.32
C ALA A 202 5.04 -2.37 -0.32
N LEU A 203 4.19 -1.33 -0.41
CA LEU A 203 4.12 -0.24 0.57
C LEU A 203 3.80 -0.77 1.96
N GLY A 204 2.82 -1.68 2.08
CA GLY A 204 2.44 -2.29 3.36
C GLY A 204 3.58 -3.11 3.98
N SER A 205 4.31 -3.89 3.17
CA SER A 205 5.49 -4.62 3.64
C SER A 205 6.57 -3.65 4.13
N GLU A 206 6.87 -2.60 3.36
CA GLU A 206 7.92 -1.64 3.74
C GLU A 206 7.59 -0.90 5.04
N VAL A 207 6.32 -0.54 5.28
CA VAL A 207 5.89 0.05 6.56
C VAL A 207 6.10 -0.91 7.73
N GLU A 208 5.75 -2.19 7.58
CA GLU A 208 5.97 -3.19 8.64
C GLU A 208 7.47 -3.39 8.92
N ASP A 209 8.29 -3.42 7.87
CA ASP A 209 9.74 -3.54 7.99
C ASP A 209 10.36 -2.30 8.67
N GLN A 210 9.86 -1.09 8.37
CA GLN A 210 10.26 0.15 9.04
C GLN A 210 9.78 0.20 10.50
N ASN A 211 8.59 -0.28 10.82
CA ASN A 211 8.11 -0.39 12.21
C ASN A 211 9.06 -1.27 13.06
N SER A 212 9.46 -2.41 12.52
CA SER A 212 10.44 -3.27 13.19
C SER A 212 11.81 -2.58 13.36
N MET A 213 12.22 -1.76 12.40
CA MET A 213 13.45 -0.96 12.50
C MET A 213 13.35 0.10 13.61
N LEU A 214 12.21 0.79 13.72
CA LEU A 214 11.95 1.76 14.77
C LEU A 214 12.03 1.13 16.16
N ASP A 215 11.46 -0.06 16.36
CA ASP A 215 11.55 -0.78 17.64
C ASP A 215 13.02 -1.09 18.02
N ARG A 216 13.83 -1.53 17.06
CA ARG A 216 15.27 -1.77 17.29
C ARG A 216 16.02 -0.49 17.61
N ILE A 217 15.76 0.58 16.86
CA ILE A 217 16.36 1.90 17.08
C ILE A 217 16.01 2.41 18.48
N LEU A 218 14.76 2.28 18.90
CA LEU A 218 14.31 2.71 20.22
C LEU A 218 15.06 1.96 21.34
N MET A 219 15.13 0.63 21.24
CA MET A 219 15.89 -0.18 22.22
C MET A 219 17.38 0.20 22.28
N LYS A 220 18.02 0.44 21.13
CA LYS A 220 19.42 0.88 21.07
C LYS A 220 19.59 2.29 21.65
N ALA A 221 18.67 3.20 21.38
CA ALA A 221 18.68 4.56 21.88
C ALA A 221 18.56 4.60 23.41
N ASP A 222 17.60 3.88 23.99
CA ASP A 222 17.41 3.80 25.45
C ASP A 222 18.65 3.22 26.16
N ARG A 223 19.22 2.16 25.58
CA ARG A 223 20.45 1.54 26.09
C ARG A 223 21.63 2.51 26.06
N ASN A 224 21.82 3.20 24.94
CA ASN A 224 22.90 4.16 24.80
C ASN A 224 22.71 5.37 25.73
N GLY A 225 21.48 5.85 25.90
CA GLY A 225 21.16 6.97 26.79
C GLY A 225 21.52 6.64 28.24
N THR A 226 21.06 5.49 28.73
CA THR A 226 21.40 5.02 30.09
C THR A 226 22.91 4.84 30.29
N GLU A 227 23.62 4.24 29.33
CA GLU A 227 25.07 4.02 29.43
C GLU A 227 25.86 5.35 29.42
N ILE A 228 25.45 6.32 28.60
CA ILE A 228 26.07 7.66 28.55
C ILE A 228 25.83 8.43 29.85
N ASP A 229 24.62 8.38 30.41
CA ASP A 229 24.29 9.06 31.67
C ASP A 229 25.11 8.52 32.84
N ASP A 230 25.25 7.19 32.92
CA ASP A 230 26.10 6.53 33.92
C ASP A 230 27.58 6.94 33.79
N GLN A 231 28.09 7.01 32.56
CA GLN A 231 29.46 7.46 32.30
C GLN A 231 29.66 8.93 32.65
N ASN A 232 28.70 9.78 32.32
CA ASN A 232 28.73 11.19 32.68
C ASN A 232 28.76 11.37 34.21
N HIS A 233 27.97 10.58 34.95
CA HIS A 233 28.04 10.56 36.41
C HIS A 233 29.42 10.11 36.91
N GLN A 234 30.01 9.07 36.32
CA GLN A 234 31.34 8.60 36.70
C GLN A 234 32.43 9.65 36.44
N ILE A 235 32.39 10.34 35.29
CA ILE A 235 33.32 11.42 34.95
C ILE A 235 33.24 12.55 35.96
N LYS A 236 32.02 13.00 36.31
CA LYS A 236 31.81 14.05 37.32
C LYS A 236 32.35 13.71 38.71
N LYS A 237 32.46 12.43 39.05
CA LYS A 237 33.07 11.96 40.31
C LYS A 237 34.60 11.92 40.28
N LEU A 238 35.21 11.95 39.08
CA LEU A 238 36.66 11.93 38.89
C LEU A 238 37.28 13.35 38.80
N LEU A 239 36.45 14.36 38.55
CA LEU A 239 36.80 15.78 38.64
C LEU A 239 36.72 16.26 40.09
#